data_AF-A0A9X7XS88-F1
#
_entry.id   AF-A0A9X7XS88-F1
#
_cell.length_a   1.000
_cell.length_b   1.000
_cell.length_c   1.000
_cell.angle_alpha   90.00
_cell.angle_beta   90.00
_cell.angle_gamma   90.00
#
_symmetry.space_group_name_H-M   'P 1'
#
loop_
_entity.id
_entity.type
_entity.pdbx_description
1 polymer ?
#
loop_
_entity_poly.entity_id
_entity_poly.type
_entity_poly.pdbx_seq_one_letter_code
_entity_poly.pdbx_strand_id
1 'polypeptide(L)'
;MHKKTMIIVFLILILIAAPVIYVQGTLLSLENQVRQYLITEKNLDEKTIASVDGVFGKLPLFSVEVIFADEPDVRYFYTEKNGEIIPLSATLKPEGYEYKHK
;
A
#
# COMPACT_ATOMS: atom_id res chain seq x y z
N MET A 1 -1.57 -40.89 3.09
CA MET A 1 -0.88 -39.96 2.18
C MET A 1 0.62 -40.24 2.25
N HIS A 2 1.27 -40.61 1.15
CA HIS A 2 2.71 -40.94 1.20
C HIS A 2 3.55 -39.68 1.50
N LYS A 3 4.67 -39.83 2.23
CA LYS A 3 5.59 -38.73 2.60
C LYS A 3 5.97 -37.85 1.41
N LYS A 4 6.17 -38.46 0.23
CA LYS A 4 6.46 -37.75 -1.03
C LYS A 4 5.29 -36.86 -1.50
N THR A 5 4.06 -37.36 -1.41
CA THR A 5 2.85 -36.60 -1.76
C THR A 5 2.66 -35.40 -0.83
N MET A 6 2.94 -35.55 0.47
CA MET A 6 2.85 -34.46 1.45
C MET A 6 3.85 -33.33 1.16
N ILE A 7 5.08 -33.67 0.78
CA ILE A 7 6.11 -32.69 0.41
C ILE A 7 5.69 -31.91 -0.84
N ILE A 8 5.14 -32.58 -1.86
CA ILE A 8 4.69 -31.92 -3.09
C ILE A 8 3.55 -30.94 -2.80
N VAL A 9 2.55 -31.33 -1.99
CA VAL A 9 1.45 -30.45 -1.60
C VAL A 9 1.96 -29.21 -0.86
N PHE A 10 2.93 -29.40 0.04
CA PHE A 10 3.53 -28.28 0.78
C PHE A 10 4.29 -27.31 -0.13
N LEU A 11 5.07 -27.82 -1.10
CA LEU A 11 5.77 -26.98 -2.07
C LEU A 11 4.81 -26.17 -2.95
N ILE A 12 3.70 -26.78 -3.38
CA ILE A 12 2.65 -26.09 -4.13
C ILE A 12 2.04 -24.96 -3.29
N LEU A 13 1.78 -25.23 -2.00
CA LEU A 13 1.22 -24.23 -1.11
C LEU A 13 2.17 -23.03 -0.90
N ILE A 14 3.47 -23.29 -0.73
CA ILE A 14 4.48 -22.23 -0.67
C ILE A 14 4.51 -21.42 -1.97
N LEU A 15 4.47 -22.10 -3.12
CA LEU A 15 4.53 -21.45 -4.42
C LEU A 15 3.36 -20.48 -4.63
N ILE A 16 2.16 -20.82 -4.13
CA ILE A 16 0.97 -19.96 -4.20
C ILE A 16 1.03 -18.84 -3.15
N ALA A 17 1.54 -19.11 -1.95
CA ALA A 17 1.61 -18.13 -0.87
C ALA A 17 2.69 -17.06 -1.09
N ALA A 18 3.82 -17.42 -1.71
CA ALA A 18 4.96 -16.54 -1.93
C ALA A 18 4.61 -15.19 -2.59
N PRO A 19 3.87 -15.12 -3.72
CA PRO A 19 3.51 -13.83 -4.33
C PRO A 19 2.60 -12.98 -3.45
N VAL A 20 1.69 -13.58 -2.69
CA VAL A 20 0.80 -12.86 -1.77
C VAL A 20 1.60 -12.22 -0.65
N ILE A 21 2.51 -12.99 -0.04
CA ILE A 21 3.40 -12.51 1.02
C ILE A 21 4.30 -11.38 0.50
N TYR A 22 4.85 -11.54 -0.71
CA TYR A 22 5.68 -10.53 -1.34
C TYR A 22 4.92 -9.21 -1.52
N VAL A 23 3.72 -9.24 -2.12
CA VAL A 23 2.92 -8.04 -2.36
C VAL A 23 2.54 -7.35 -1.04
N GLN A 24 2.02 -8.10 -0.06
CA GLN A 24 1.63 -7.51 1.23
C GLN A 24 2.83 -6.95 2.00
N GLY A 25 3.97 -7.66 1.99
CA GLY A 25 5.18 -7.19 2.63
C GLY A 25 5.72 -5.90 2.00
N THR A 26 5.69 -5.80 0.66
CA THR A 26 6.10 -4.58 -0.05
C THR A 26 5.17 -3.41 0.24
N LEU A 27 3.84 -3.62 0.21
CA LEU A 27 2.87 -2.57 0.54
C LEU A 27 3.04 -2.06 1.96
N LEU A 28 3.12 -2.96 2.95
CA LEU A 28 3.31 -2.58 4.34
C LEU A 28 4.63 -1.83 4.56
N SER A 29 5.70 -2.24 3.88
CA SER A 29 6.97 -1.51 3.92
C SER A 29 6.83 -0.10 3.35
N LEU A 30 6.15 0.05 2.21
CA LEU A 30 5.96 1.33 1.55
C LEU A 30 5.04 2.26 2.35
N GLU A 31 3.94 1.76 2.92
CA GLU A 31 3.06 2.50 3.84
C GLU A 31 3.85 3.10 5.01
N ASN A 32 4.71 2.30 5.65
CA ASN A 32 5.54 2.76 6.75
C ASN A 32 6.54 3.83 6.30
N GLN A 33 7.17 3.67 5.14
CA GLN A 33 8.10 4.68 4.60
C GLN A 33 7.38 6.00 4.29
N VAL A 34 6.20 5.93 3.65
CA VAL A 34 5.38 7.13 3.36
C VAL A 34 4.90 7.80 4.64
N ARG A 35 4.46 7.03 5.64
CA ARG A 35 4.09 7.58 6.95
C ARG A 35 5.27 8.30 7.61
N GLN A 36 6.45 7.69 7.60
CA GLN A 36 7.67 8.31 8.15
C GLN A 36 8.07 9.57 7.37
N TYR A 37 7.99 9.55 6.04
CA TYR A 37 8.22 10.73 5.21
C TYR A 37 7.29 11.89 5.58
N LEU A 38 5.99 11.61 5.75
CA LEU A 38 5.00 12.64 6.09
C LEU A 38 5.21 13.21 7.49
N ILE A 39 5.47 12.36 8.48
CA ILE A 39 5.63 12.80 9.87
C ILE A 39 7.00 13.45 10.09
N THR A 40 8.08 12.80 9.64
CA THR A 40 9.45 13.21 9.97
C THR A 40 9.99 14.25 9.00
N GLU A 41 9.80 14.07 7.70
CA GLU A 41 10.38 14.98 6.69
C GLU A 41 9.44 16.13 6.34
N LYS A 42 8.12 15.88 6.28
CA LYS A 42 7.11 16.94 6.07
C LYS A 42 6.61 17.57 7.37
N ASN A 43 7.03 17.06 8.52
CA ASN A 43 6.69 17.61 9.84
C ASN A 43 5.16 17.74 10.05
N LEU A 44 4.40 16.77 9.53
CA LEU A 44 2.96 16.68 9.72
C LEU A 44 2.65 15.95 11.03
N ASP A 45 1.61 16.42 11.75
CA ASP A 45 1.10 15.70 12.91
C ASP A 45 0.41 14.41 12.43
N GLU A 46 0.67 13.29 13.08
CA GLU A 46 0.01 12.02 12.77
C GLU A 46 -1.52 12.13 12.79
N LYS A 47 -2.07 13.05 13.60
CA LYS A 47 -3.52 13.32 13.67
C LYS A 47 -4.10 13.93 12.40
N THR A 48 -3.30 14.55 11.54
CA THR A 48 -3.80 15.09 10.26
C THR A 48 -3.92 14.00 9.20
N ILE A 49 -3.32 12.83 9.43
CA ILE A 49 -3.35 11.71 8.51
C ILE A 49 -4.52 10.79 8.89
N ALA A 50 -5.56 10.74 8.06
CA ALA A 50 -6.72 9.88 8.29
C ALA A 50 -6.43 8.43 7.89
N SER A 51 -5.73 8.20 6.77
CA SER A 51 -5.30 6.86 6.36
C SER A 51 -4.03 6.90 5.50
N VAL A 52 -3.33 5.76 5.48
CA VAL A 52 -2.11 5.50 4.69
C VAL A 52 -2.21 4.04 4.24
N ASP A 53 -2.68 3.83 3.02
CA ASP A 53 -3.07 2.50 2.53
C ASP A 53 -2.30 2.14 1.26
N GLY A 54 -1.69 0.96 1.25
CA GLY A 54 -0.95 0.43 0.13
C GLY A 54 -1.87 0.01 -1.02
N VAL A 55 -1.58 0.49 -2.21
CA VAL A 55 -2.32 0.19 -3.44
C VAL A 55 -1.42 -0.57 -4.40
N PHE A 56 -1.85 -1.78 -4.77
CA PHE A 56 -1.23 -2.58 -5.83
C PHE A 56 -1.91 -2.29 -7.17
N GLY A 57 -1.17 -1.74 -8.13
CA GLY A 57 -1.70 -1.17 -9.37
C GLY A 57 -0.90 -1.53 -10.61
N LYS A 58 -1.14 -0.80 -11.71
CA LYS A 58 -0.40 -1.00 -12.97
C LYS A 58 0.83 -0.09 -13.08
N LEU A 59 0.71 1.18 -12.72
CA LEU A 59 1.79 2.14 -12.81
C LEU A 59 1.64 3.26 -11.77
N PRO A 60 2.49 3.32 -10.73
CA PRO A 60 3.46 2.28 -10.37
C PRO A 60 2.78 0.96 -9.96
N LEU A 61 3.57 -0.11 -9.87
CA LEU A 61 3.09 -1.42 -9.41
C LEU A 61 2.67 -1.37 -7.92
N PHE A 62 3.39 -0.58 -7.13
CA PHE A 62 3.11 -0.32 -5.73
C PHE A 62 3.05 1.19 -5.51
N SER A 63 2.00 1.66 -4.85
CA SER A 63 1.83 3.04 -4.41
C SER A 63 1.17 3.05 -3.04
N VAL A 64 1.14 4.21 -2.41
CA VAL A 64 0.38 4.43 -1.17
C VAL A 64 -0.60 5.57 -1.41
N GLU A 65 -1.86 5.31 -1.10
CA GLU A 65 -2.91 6.31 -0.99
C GLU A 65 -2.87 6.91 0.42
N VAL A 66 -2.91 8.23 0.49
CA VAL A 66 -2.98 8.99 1.74
C VAL A 66 -4.21 9.87 1.70
N ILE A 67 -4.97 9.81 2.78
CA ILE A 67 -6.13 10.67 3.03
C ILE A 67 -5.79 11.52 4.24
N PHE A 68 -5.92 12.84 4.11
CA PHE A 68 -5.79 13.74 5.25
C PHE A 68 -7.16 14.03 5.88
N ALA A 69 -7.18 14.28 7.19
CA ALA A 69 -8.39 14.43 7.98
C ALA A 69 -9.15 15.73 7.68
N ASP A 70 -8.45 16.78 7.26
CA ASP A 70 -8.99 18.09 6.87
C ASP A 70 -9.51 18.12 5.43
N GLU A 71 -9.03 17.21 4.57
CA GLU A 71 -9.46 17.07 3.18
C GLU A 71 -9.85 15.61 2.84
N PRO A 72 -10.92 15.08 3.48
CA PRO A 72 -11.28 13.65 3.39
C PRO A 72 -11.73 13.20 2.00
N ASP A 73 -11.98 14.14 1.08
CA ASP A 73 -12.36 13.87 -0.31
C ASP A 73 -11.19 13.96 -1.28
N VAL A 74 -9.98 14.26 -0.82
CA VAL A 74 -8.77 14.24 -1.64
C VAL A 74 -7.99 12.95 -1.37
N ARG A 75 -7.44 12.37 -2.43
CA ARG A 75 -6.54 11.21 -2.38
C ARG A 75 -5.18 11.61 -2.92
N TYR A 76 -4.15 11.45 -2.09
CA TYR A 76 -2.78 11.71 -2.47
C TYR A 76 -2.06 10.38 -2.69
N PHE A 77 -1.42 10.23 -3.84
CA PHE A 77 -0.67 9.03 -4.17
C PHE A 77 0.83 9.28 -4.06
N TYR A 78 1.51 8.38 -3.38
CA TYR A 78 2.97 8.38 -3.21
C TYR A 78 3.56 7.06 -3.69
N THR A 79 4.83 7.08 -4.08
CA THR A 79 5.62 5.86 -4.31
C THR A 79 7.05 6.08 -3.85
N GLU A 80 7.78 4.99 -3.69
CA GLU A 80 9.23 5.02 -3.57
C GLU A 80 9.85 4.95 -4.96
N LYS A 81 10.89 5.74 -5.18
CA LYS A 81 11.76 5.66 -6.36
C LYS A 81 13.19 6.00 -5.97
N ASN A 82 14.11 5.04 -6.13
CA ASN A 82 15.54 5.18 -5.82
C ASN A 82 15.86 5.51 -4.35
N GLY A 83 15.09 4.98 -3.42
CA GLY A 83 15.20 5.20 -1.97
C GLY A 83 14.46 6.43 -1.47
N GLU A 84 13.79 7.18 -2.35
CA GLU A 84 13.10 8.42 -1.99
C GLU A 84 11.59 8.30 -2.19
N ILE A 85 10.83 8.84 -1.24
CA ILE A 85 9.37 8.95 -1.37
C ILE A 85 9.04 10.16 -2.24
N ILE A 86 8.33 9.89 -3.34
CA ILE A 86 7.90 10.91 -4.30
C ILE A 86 6.36 10.97 -4.37
N PRO A 87 5.77 12.17 -4.41
CA PRO A 87 4.36 12.33 -4.74
C PRO A 87 4.14 12.04 -6.23
N LEU A 88 3.03 11.37 -6.55
CA LEU A 88 2.64 11.03 -7.92
C LEU A 88 1.52 11.92 -8.44
N SER A 89 0.41 11.97 -7.71
CA SER A 89 -0.78 12.71 -8.11
C SER A 89 -1.71 12.93 -6.92
N ALA A 90 -2.62 13.88 -7.07
CA ALA A 90 -3.77 14.03 -6.21
C ALA A 90 -5.04 13.93 -7.06
N THR A 91 -6.06 13.23 -6.56
CA THR A 91 -7.38 13.18 -7.21
C THR A 91 -8.46 13.46 -6.20
N LEU A 92 -9.54 14.08 -6.66
CA LEU A 92 -10.78 14.18 -5.91
C LEU A 92 -11.49 12.83 -5.95
N LYS A 93 -12.13 12.50 -4.84
CA LYS A 93 -13.15 11.46 -4.78
C LYS A 93 -14.32 11.92 -5.67
N PRO A 94 -14.75 11.12 -6.66
CA PRO A 94 -15.87 11.49 -7.50
C PRO A 94 -17.15 11.67 -6.67
N GLU A 95 -17.88 12.77 -6.87
CA GLU A 95 -19.16 13.00 -6.20
C GLU A 95 -20.12 11.83 -6.44
N GLY A 96 -20.75 11.35 -5.36
CA GLY A 96 -21.70 10.23 -5.40
C GLY A 96 -21.08 8.83 -5.51
N TYR A 97 -19.76 8.69 -5.45
CA TYR A 97 -19.11 7.38 -5.48
C TYR A 97 -18.82 6.85 -4.06
N GLU A 98 -19.52 5.78 -3.67
CA GLU A 98 -19.10 4.95 -2.53
C GLU A 98 -18.17 3.84 -3.03
N TYR A 99 -16.93 3.81 -2.52
CA TYR A 99 -16.03 2.71 -2.80
C TYR A 99 -16.56 1.44 -2.15
N LYS A 100 -16.62 0.36 -2.94
CA LYS A 100 -17.08 -0.96 -2.47
C LYS A 100 -16.11 -1.63 -1.50
N HIS A 101 -14.87 -1.15 -1.43
CA HIS A 101 -13.81 -1.71 -0.62
C HIS A 101 -13.20 -0.58 0.21
N LYS A 102 -13.15 -0.78 1.53
CA LYS A 102 -12.36 -0.02 2.50
C LYS A 102 -11.19 -0.87 2.91
#